data_AF-A0A147BB24-F1
#
_entry.id   AF-A0A147BB24-F1
#
_cell.length_a   1.000
_cell.length_b   1.000
_cell.length_c   1.000
_cell.angle_alpha   90.00
_cell.angle_beta   90.00
_cell.angle_gamma   90.00
#
_symmetry.space_group_name_H-M   'P 1'
#
loop_
_entity.id
_entity.type
_entity.pdbx_description
1 polymer ?
#
loop_
_entity_poly.entity_id
_entity_poly.type
_entity_poly.pdbx_seq_one_letter_code
_entity_poly.pdbx_strand_id
1 'polypeptide(L)'
;IGLGVITEKAALAIITRPDRHIFFREATAWLLAALLAPPRTIIHTDNLALRRALTSGHLRVLPWQMCISFSLLSIKGHLRARWIPTDLNPADRPSRIPHHFRPLASAIG
;
A
#
# COMPACT_ATOMS: atom_id res chain seq x y z
N ILE A 1 5.15 1.87 -13.26
CA ILE A 1 4.09 2.12 -12.24
C ILE A 1 4.32 1.13 -11.12
N GLY A 2 4.40 1.59 -9.88
CA GLY A 2 4.69 0.72 -8.74
C GLY A 2 3.77 0.95 -7.56
N LEU A 3 4.10 0.32 -6.44
CA LEU A 3 3.56 0.63 -5.12
C LEU A 3 4.65 1.34 -4.32
N GLY A 4 4.31 2.45 -3.68
CA GLY A 4 5.20 3.14 -2.75
C GLY A 4 4.84 2.77 -1.32
N VAL A 5 5.83 2.36 -0.53
CA VAL A 5 5.67 2.14 0.91
C VAL A 5 6.81 2.84 1.63
N ILE A 6 6.49 3.62 2.65
CA ILE A 6 7.49 4.29 3.48
C ILE A 6 7.32 3.87 4.92
N THR A 7 8.44 3.55 5.55
CA THR A 7 8.59 3.24 6.96
C THR A 7 9.56 4.24 7.59
N GLU A 8 9.69 4.23 8.90
CA GLU A 8 10.70 5.05 9.61
C GLU A 8 12.14 4.75 9.17
N LYS A 9 12.40 3.53 8.66
CA LYS A 9 13.76 3.06 8.34
C LYS A 9 14.08 3.07 6.85
N ALA A 10 13.06 3.05 5.99
CA ALA A 10 13.25 2.89 4.55
C ALA A 10 12.05 3.39 3.76
N ALA A 11 12.34 3.92 2.56
CA ALA A 11 11.38 4.10 1.50
C ALA A 11 11.57 2.99 0.46
N LEU A 12 10.50 2.25 0.15
CA LEU A 12 10.50 1.16 -0.81
C LEU A 12 9.56 1.49 -1.96
N ALA A 13 10.10 1.46 -3.17
CA ALA A 13 9.31 1.46 -4.39
C ALA A 13 9.30 0.06 -4.97
N ILE A 14 8.11 -0.54 -5.07
CA ILE A 14 7.93 -1.91 -5.58
C ILE A 14 7.56 -1.80 -7.06
N ILE A 15 8.50 -2.21 -7.91
CA ILE A 15 8.32 -2.24 -9.36
C ILE A 15 7.49 -3.47 -9.71
N THR A 16 6.23 -3.26 -10.08
CA THR A 16 5.29 -4.33 -10.41
C THR A 16 4.28 -3.85 -11.47
N ARG A 17 3.33 -4.68 -11.88
CA ARG A 17 2.14 -4.25 -12.63
C ARG A 17 0.96 -4.28 -11.67
N PRO A 18 0.73 -3.20 -10.89
CA PRO A 18 -0.33 -3.23 -9.90
C PRO A 18 -1.70 -3.27 -10.58
N ASP A 19 -2.71 -3.67 -9.82
CA ASP A 19 -4.10 -3.76 -10.30
C ASP A 19 -4.56 -2.44 -10.95
N ARG A 20 -5.44 -2.51 -11.94
CA ARG A 20 -5.94 -1.32 -12.64
C ARG A 20 -6.87 -0.47 -11.74
N HIS A 21 -7.52 -1.09 -10.77
CA HIS A 21 -8.39 -0.41 -9.82
C HIS A 21 -7.55 0.27 -8.74
N ILE A 22 -7.59 1.59 -8.71
CA ILE A 22 -6.81 2.40 -7.76
C ILE A 22 -7.04 1.98 -6.30
N PHE A 23 -8.28 1.63 -5.95
CA PHE A 23 -8.61 1.14 -4.60
C PHE A 23 -7.81 -0.12 -4.22
N PHE A 24 -7.64 -1.07 -5.13
CA PHE A 24 -6.86 -2.29 -4.88
C PHE A 24 -5.37 -2.01 -4.83
N ARG A 25 -4.86 -1.05 -5.60
CA ARG A 25 -3.47 -0.60 -5.50
C ARG A 25 -3.17 -0.04 -4.11
N GLU A 26 -4.02 0.87 -3.65
CA GLU A 26 -3.89 1.48 -2.33
C GLU A 26 -4.04 0.45 -1.20
N ALA A 27 -5.00 -0.47 -1.33
CA ALA A 27 -5.14 -1.57 -0.37
C ALA A 27 -3.89 -2.48 -0.34
N THR A 28 -3.29 -2.77 -1.50
CA THR A 28 -2.05 -3.56 -1.56
C THR A 28 -0.89 -2.82 -0.92
N ALA A 29 -0.69 -1.54 -1.25
CA ALA A 29 0.36 -0.71 -0.67
C ALA A 29 0.21 -0.62 0.86
N TRP A 30 -1.01 -0.42 1.34
CA TRP A 30 -1.30 -0.38 2.76
C TRP A 30 -1.03 -1.73 3.44
N LEU A 31 -1.44 -2.84 2.83
CA LEU A 31 -1.19 -4.18 3.37
C LEU A 31 0.32 -4.44 3.53
N LEU A 32 1.11 -4.04 2.54
CA LEU A 32 2.57 -4.15 2.59
C LEU A 32 3.16 -3.27 3.70
N ALA A 33 2.69 -2.03 3.84
CA ALA A 33 3.07 -1.17 4.95
C ALA A 33 2.76 -1.82 6.31
N ALA A 34 1.60 -2.48 6.44
CA ALA A 34 1.18 -3.13 7.68
C ALA A 34 1.97 -4.39 8.04
N LEU A 35 2.43 -5.13 7.05
CA LEU A 35 3.31 -6.28 7.26
C LEU A 35 4.73 -5.86 7.68
N LEU A 36 5.19 -4.69 7.23
CA LEU A 36 6.51 -4.15 7.57
C LEU A 36 6.52 -3.34 8.87
N ALA A 37 5.37 -2.80 9.28
CA ALA A 37 5.26 -1.96 10.45
C ALA A 37 5.32 -2.78 11.77
N PRO A 38 5.94 -2.23 12.83
CA PRO A 38 5.84 -2.80 14.17
C PRO A 38 4.37 -2.92 14.63
N PRO A 39 4.06 -3.82 15.57
CA PRO A 39 2.73 -3.90 16.17
C PRO A 39 2.20 -2.57 16.67
N ARG A 40 0.90 -2.33 16.46
CA ARG A 40 0.15 -1.13 16.90
C ARG A 40 0.58 0.19 16.25
N THR A 41 1.41 0.15 15.21
CA THR A 41 1.79 1.32 14.41
C THR A 41 0.57 1.90 13.70
N ILE A 42 0.49 3.23 13.62
CA ILE A 42 -0.51 3.93 12.82
C ILE A 42 0.05 4.11 11.41
N ILE A 43 -0.64 3.56 10.43
CA ILE A 43 -0.23 3.63 9.02
C ILE A 43 -1.03 4.72 8.33
N HIS A 44 -0.32 5.61 7.65
CA HIS A 44 -0.94 6.70 6.92
C HIS A 44 -1.33 6.26 5.51
N THR A 45 -2.47 6.76 5.04
CA THR A 45 -2.93 6.61 3.65
C THR A 45 -3.64 7.88 3.22
N ASP A 46 -3.48 8.28 1.98
CA ASP A 46 -4.24 9.37 1.38
C ASP A 46 -5.57 8.92 0.75
N ASN A 47 -5.78 7.60 0.65
CA ASN A 47 -7.05 7.05 0.21
C ASN A 47 -8.08 7.03 1.35
N LEU A 48 -8.94 8.05 1.37
CA LEU A 48 -9.99 8.19 2.37
C LEU A 48 -10.99 7.02 2.36
N ALA A 49 -11.31 6.47 1.19
CA ALA A 49 -12.22 5.33 1.07
C ALA A 49 -11.62 4.08 1.74
N LEU A 50 -10.32 3.82 1.50
CA LEU A 50 -9.61 2.73 2.16
C LEU A 50 -9.57 2.91 3.68
N ARG A 51 -9.24 4.12 4.17
CA ARG A 51 -9.27 4.41 5.61
C ARG A 51 -10.64 4.11 6.23
N ARG A 52 -11.73 4.48 5.55
CA ARG A 52 -13.10 4.21 6.02
C ARG A 52 -13.41 2.71 5.99
N ALA A 53 -13.01 1.99 4.94
CA ALA A 53 -13.17 0.54 4.87
C ALA A 53 -12.46 -0.19 6.01
N LEU A 54 -11.23 0.22 6.32
CA LEU A 54 -10.43 -0.34 7.42
C LEU A 54 -11.06 -0.08 8.79
N THR A 55 -11.45 1.17 9.06
CA THR A 55 -12.02 1.57 10.36
C THR A 55 -13.41 1.00 10.63
N SER A 56 -14.20 0.79 9.57
CA SER A 56 -15.55 0.23 9.69
C SER A 56 -15.59 -1.30 9.56
N GLY A 57 -14.46 -1.96 9.32
CA GLY A 57 -14.39 -3.41 9.08
C GLY A 57 -15.03 -3.85 7.76
N HIS A 58 -15.40 -2.93 6.86
CA HIS A 58 -16.05 -3.21 5.58
C HIS A 58 -15.02 -3.58 4.50
N LEU A 59 -14.34 -4.70 4.70
CA LEU A 59 -13.29 -5.19 3.81
C LEU A 59 -13.82 -6.12 2.70
N ARG A 60 -15.12 -6.44 2.70
CA ARG A 60 -15.76 -7.41 1.78
C ARG A 60 -15.65 -7.06 0.30
N VAL A 61 -15.30 -5.81 -0.03
CA VAL A 61 -15.07 -5.35 -1.41
C VAL A 61 -13.70 -5.76 -1.95
N LEU A 62 -12.78 -6.19 -1.09
CA LEU A 62 -11.46 -6.66 -1.48
C LEU A 62 -11.50 -8.12 -1.97
N PRO A 63 -10.52 -8.54 -2.79
CA PRO A 63 -10.29 -9.96 -3.05
C PRO A 63 -10.16 -10.76 -1.74
N TRP A 64 -10.70 -11.99 -1.71
CA TRP A 64 -10.82 -12.77 -0.47
C TRP A 64 -9.47 -12.98 0.25
N GLN A 65 -8.36 -13.07 -0.50
CA GLN A 65 -7.02 -13.20 0.07
C GLN A 65 -6.66 -11.99 0.92
N MET A 66 -6.95 -10.77 0.41
CA MET A 66 -6.76 -9.54 1.16
C MET A 66 -7.71 -9.50 2.36
N CYS A 67 -8.97 -9.88 2.19
CA CYS A 67 -9.93 -9.94 3.29
C CYS A 67 -9.38 -10.76 4.48
N ILE A 68 -8.78 -11.93 4.22
CA ILE A 68 -8.14 -12.75 5.25
C ILE A 68 -6.98 -11.99 5.89
N SER A 69 -6.04 -11.45 5.10
CA SER A 69 -4.87 -10.75 5.62
C SER A 69 -5.25 -9.57 6.52
N PHE A 70 -6.18 -8.73 6.06
CA PHE A 70 -6.66 -7.59 6.84
C PHE A 70 -7.41 -8.04 8.11
N SER A 71 -8.20 -9.12 8.04
CA SER A 71 -8.88 -9.67 9.23
C SER A 71 -7.87 -10.13 10.29
N LEU A 72 -6.80 -10.82 9.89
CA LEU A 72 -5.72 -11.24 10.79
C LEU A 72 -4.99 -10.04 11.41
N LEU A 73 -4.72 -9.00 10.61
CA LEU A 73 -4.11 -7.76 11.11
C LEU A 73 -5.03 -7.02 12.08
N SER A 74 -6.35 -7.08 11.89
CA SER A 74 -7.34 -6.53 12.81
C SER A 74 -7.29 -7.21 14.16
N ILE A 75 -7.27 -8.56 14.19
CA ILE A 75 -7.18 -9.35 15.43
C ILE A 75 -5.91 -9.00 16.22
N LYS A 76 -4.78 -8.83 15.53
CA LYS A 76 -3.52 -8.44 16.19
C LYS A 76 -3.48 -6.97 16.63
N GLY A 77 -4.46 -6.15 16.27
CA GLY A 77 -4.47 -4.71 16.56
C GLY A 77 -3.50 -3.89 15.70
N HIS A 78 -3.07 -4.42 14.55
CA HIS A 78 -2.20 -3.75 13.58
C HIS A 78 -2.99 -2.92 12.56
N LEU A 79 -4.33 -3.02 12.54
CA LEU A 79 -5.19 -2.35 11.58
C LEU A 79 -5.51 -0.90 11.98
N ARG A 80 -4.47 -0.10 12.22
CA ARG A 80 -4.61 1.31 12.60
C ARG A 80 -4.28 2.20 11.41
N ALA A 81 -5.28 2.89 10.89
CA ALA A 81 -5.14 3.76 9.72
C ALA A 81 -5.49 5.21 10.06
N ARG A 82 -4.67 6.14 9.58
CA ARG A 82 -4.95 7.58 9.61
C ARG A 82 -4.91 8.15 8.20
N TRP A 83 -5.89 8.98 7.88
CA TRP A 83 -5.92 9.67 6.60
C TRP A 83 -4.97 10.88 6.63
N ILE A 84 -4.26 11.10 5.52
CA ILE A 84 -3.45 12.30 5.28
C ILE A 84 -3.73 12.86 3.87
N PRO A 85 -3.62 14.17 3.63
CA PRO A 85 -3.63 14.73 2.29
C PRO A 85 -2.52 14.14 1.39
N THR A 86 -2.79 13.97 0.09
CA THR A 86 -1.83 13.37 -0.88
C THR A 86 -0.53 14.16 -1.00
N ASP A 87 -0.59 15.49 -0.94
CA ASP A 87 0.56 16.39 -0.93
C ASP A 87 1.48 16.18 0.27
N LEU A 88 0.94 15.63 1.36
CA LEU A 88 1.67 15.26 2.57
C LEU A 88 2.04 13.76 2.59
N ASN A 89 1.66 12.98 1.58
CA ASN A 89 1.96 11.55 1.51
C ASN A 89 3.36 11.33 0.91
N PRO A 90 4.38 10.97 1.70
CA PRO A 90 5.72 10.81 1.18
C PRO A 90 5.82 9.60 0.22
N ALA A 91 4.88 8.65 0.29
CA ALA A 91 4.85 7.46 -0.56
C ALA A 91 4.31 7.71 -1.98
N ASP A 92 3.74 8.89 -2.24
CA ASP A 92 3.25 9.27 -3.57
C ASP A 92 4.40 9.35 -4.59
N ARG A 93 5.52 9.99 -4.25
CA ARG A 93 6.69 10.11 -5.13
C ARG A 93 7.29 8.75 -5.58
N PRO A 94 7.60 7.79 -4.68
CA PRO A 94 8.12 6.48 -5.09
C PRO A 94 7.11 5.63 -5.87
N SER A 95 5.80 5.90 -5.77
CA SER A 95 4.79 5.22 -6.58
C SER A 95 4.78 5.69 -8.05
N ARG A 96 5.26 6.92 -8.30
CA ARG A 96 5.25 7.62 -9.60
C ARG A 96 6.45 7.33 -10.51
N ILE A 97 7.22 6.26 -10.28
CA ILE A 97 8.39 5.92 -11.11
C ILE A 97 8.02 6.08 -12.61
N PRO A 98 8.71 6.97 -13.35
CA PRO A 98 8.40 7.25 -14.75
C PRO A 98 8.43 5.96 -15.59
N HIS A 99 7.63 5.92 -16.64
CA HIS A 99 7.55 4.82 -17.61
C HIS A 99 8.89 4.46 -18.31
N HIS A 100 9.99 5.17 -18.02
CA HIS A 100 11.29 4.99 -18.63
C HIS A 100 12.19 3.92 -18.00
N PHE A 101 11.76 3.24 -16.93
CA PHE A 101 12.44 2.02 -16.48
C PHE A 101 12.12 0.86 -17.43
N ARG A 102 12.76 0.85 -18.61
CA ARG A 102 12.95 -0.38 -19.39
C ARG A 102 13.85 -1.28 -18.53
N PRO A 103 13.45 -2.53 -18.23
CA PRO A 103 14.42 -3.52 -17.77
C PRO A 103 15.54 -3.57 -18.82
N LEU A 104 16.79 -3.61 -18.38
CA LEU A 104 17.92 -4.00 -19.23
C LEU A 104 17.69 -5.43 -19.72
N ALA A 105 16.85 -5.56 -20.74
CA ALA A 105 16.64 -6.78 -21.50
C ALA A 105 17.09 -6.49 -22.93
N SER A 106 18.41 -6.38 -23.13
CA SER A 106 19.17 -6.73 -24.35
C SER A 106 20.57 -6.11 -24.31
N ALA A 107 21.45 -6.64 -23.46
CA ALA A 107 22.89 -6.38 -23.57
C ALA A 107 23.68 -7.71 -23.50
N ILE A 108 23.13 -8.74 -24.15
CA ILE A 108 23.87 -9.94 -24.53
C ILE A 108 23.57 -10.14 -26.02
N GLY A 109 24.50 -9.66 -26.84
CA GLY A 109 24.53 -9.71 -28.29
C GLY A 109 25.90 -9.26 -28.72
#